data_AF-A0A1S4EPJ6-F1
#
_entry.id   AF-A0A1S4EPJ6-F1
#
_cell.length_a   1.000
_cell.length_b   1.000
_cell.length_c   1.000
_cell.angle_alpha   90.00
_cell.angle_beta   90.00
_cell.angle_gamma   90.00
#
_symmetry.space_group_name_H-M   'P 1'
#
loop_
_entity.id
_entity.type
_entity.pdbx_description
1 polymer ?
#
loop_
_entity_poly.entity_id
_entity_poly.type
_entity_poly.pdbx_seq_one_letter_code
_entity_poly.pdbx_strand_id
1 'polypeptide(L)'
;VALALLGIGKEALLSLDMEGMLKYFQKELPLKADADPDALMQAAYKISYNTKKMKKMEKEYTVMKTKEQEEMIELKYFQKELPLKADADPDALMQAAYKISYNTKKMKKMEKEYTVMKNKEQEEMIELKVI
;
A
#
# COMPACT_ATOMS: atom_id res chain seq x y z
N VAL A 1 -1.75 -5.36 -19.66
CA VAL A 1 -2.11 -4.18 -20.49
C VAL A 1 -1.49 -2.89 -19.94
N ALA A 2 -1.72 -2.50 -18.68
CA ALA A 2 -1.16 -1.26 -18.11
C ALA A 2 0.37 -1.09 -18.30
N LEU A 3 1.16 -2.15 -18.07
CA LEU A 3 2.60 -2.13 -18.31
C LEU A 3 2.97 -1.92 -19.79
N ALA A 4 2.17 -2.43 -20.72
CA ALA A 4 2.38 -2.22 -22.16
C ALA A 4 2.07 -0.77 -22.55
N LEU A 5 1.00 -0.19 -21.99
CA LEU A 5 0.67 1.24 -22.17
C LEU A 5 1.80 2.15 -21.67
N LEU A 6 2.35 1.86 -20.48
CA LEU A 6 3.52 2.57 -19.97
C LEU A 6 4.74 2.39 -20.87
N GLY A 7 4.91 1.21 -21.48
CA GLY A 7 5.96 0.94 -22.46
C GLY A 7 5.83 1.83 -23.71
N ILE A 8 4.63 1.97 -24.28
CA ILE A 8 4.36 2.82 -25.45
C ILE A 8 4.69 4.29 -25.14
N GLY A 9 4.38 4.74 -23.93
CA GLY A 9 4.64 6.11 -23.50
C GLY A 9 6.01 6.38 -22.90
N LYS A 10 6.89 5.38 -22.79
CA LYS A 10 8.10 5.44 -21.94
C LYS A 10 8.99 6.66 -22.21
N GLU A 11 9.39 6.84 -23.47
CA GLU A 11 10.33 7.92 -23.84
C GLU A 11 9.72 9.31 -23.59
N ALA A 12 8.43 9.47 -23.90
CA ALA A 12 7.71 10.72 -23.61
C ALA A 12 7.62 10.96 -22.10
N LEU A 13 7.17 9.95 -21.34
CA LEU A 13 6.99 10.05 -19.88
C LEU A 13 8.28 10.38 -19.13
N LEU A 14 9.44 9.88 -19.58
CA LEU A 14 10.74 10.17 -18.94
C LEU A 14 11.21 11.62 -19.14
N SER A 15 10.68 12.31 -20.15
CA SER A 15 11.07 13.69 -20.48
C SER A 15 10.13 14.75 -19.88
N LEU A 16 9.03 14.33 -19.27
CA LEU A 16 7.98 15.21 -18.76
C LEU A 16 8.11 15.43 -17.25
N ASP A 17 7.67 16.60 -16.80
CA ASP A 17 7.43 16.87 -15.39
C ASP A 17 6.07 16.29 -14.93
N MET A 18 5.74 16.44 -13.64
CA MET A 18 4.50 15.84 -13.09
C MET A 18 3.23 16.34 -13.81
N GLU A 19 3.16 17.62 -14.20
CA GLU A 19 2.01 18.17 -14.92
C GLU A 19 1.94 17.63 -16.35
N GLY A 20 3.08 17.59 -17.05
CA GLY A 20 3.21 17.04 -18.39
C GLY A 20 2.84 15.57 -18.44
N MET A 21 3.31 14.78 -17.46
CA MET A 21 2.95 13.36 -17.32
C MET A 21 1.43 13.19 -17.17
N LEU A 22 0.79 14.00 -16.31
CA LEU A 22 -0.66 13.93 -16.10
C LEU A 22 -1.43 14.24 -17.39
N LYS A 23 -1.03 15.28 -18.13
CA LYS A 23 -1.64 15.63 -19.43
C LYS A 23 -1.44 14.51 -20.46
N TYR A 24 -0.26 13.92 -20.49
CA TYR A 24 0.05 12.80 -21.39
C TYR A 24 -0.85 11.59 -21.12
N PHE A 25 -1.04 11.21 -19.85
CA PHE A 25 -1.93 10.12 -19.47
C PHE A 25 -3.39 10.37 -19.85
N GLN A 26 -3.85 11.62 -19.78
CA GLN A 26 -5.24 11.98 -20.03
C GLN A 26 -5.58 12.14 -21.52
N LYS A 27 -4.62 12.56 -22.35
CA LYS A 27 -4.89 12.93 -23.76
C LYS A 27 -4.11 12.11 -24.77
N GLU A 28 -2.79 12.04 -24.61
CA GLU A 28 -1.90 11.45 -25.62
C GLU A 28 -1.87 9.93 -25.57
N LEU A 29 -1.81 9.36 -24.36
CA LEU A 29 -1.73 7.92 -24.18
C LEU A 29 -2.97 7.17 -24.68
N PRO A 30 -4.21 7.63 -24.43
CA PRO A 30 -5.41 7.00 -25.00
C PRO A 30 -5.40 7.00 -26.54
N LEU A 31 -5.06 8.14 -27.15
CA LEU A 31 -4.99 8.25 -28.62
C LEU A 31 -3.99 7.26 -29.22
N LYS A 32 -2.81 7.09 -28.58
CA LYS A 32 -1.81 6.11 -29.02
C LYS A 32 -2.25 4.67 -28.81
N ALA A 33 -3.01 4.40 -27.75
CA ALA A 33 -3.55 3.08 -27.47
C ALA A 33 -4.62 2.67 -28.51
N ASP A 34 -5.47 3.61 -28.89
CA ASP A 34 -6.55 3.39 -29.87
C ASP A 34 -6.04 3.34 -31.31
N ALA A 35 -4.88 3.93 -31.60
CA ALA A 35 -4.27 3.92 -32.93
C ALA A 35 -3.80 2.52 -33.36
N ASP A 36 -3.34 1.68 -32.42
CA ASP A 36 -2.88 0.32 -32.71
C ASP A 36 -3.22 -0.65 -31.56
N PRO A 37 -4.50 -1.06 -31.44
CA PRO A 37 -4.97 -1.93 -30.37
C PRO A 37 -4.39 -3.34 -30.49
N ASP A 38 -4.12 -3.82 -31.70
CA ASP A 38 -3.55 -5.15 -31.93
C ASP A 38 -2.08 -5.22 -31.48
N ALA A 39 -1.26 -4.21 -31.81
CA ALA A 39 0.11 -4.15 -31.31
C ALA A 39 0.16 -3.94 -29.80
N LEU A 40 -0.74 -3.14 -29.22
CA LEU A 40 -0.87 -2.99 -27.77
C LEU A 40 -1.18 -4.34 -27.12
N MET A 41 -2.12 -5.10 -27.69
CA MET A 41 -2.51 -6.41 -27.16
C MET A 41 -1.35 -7.40 -27.26
N GLN A 42 -0.66 -7.46 -28.40
CA GLN A 42 0.53 -8.31 -28.56
C GLN A 42 1.65 -7.93 -27.58
N ALA A 43 1.92 -6.63 -27.38
CA ALA A 43 2.88 -6.17 -26.40
C ALA A 43 2.46 -6.56 -24.98
N ALA A 44 1.17 -6.47 -24.65
CA ALA A 44 0.64 -6.90 -23.36
C ALA A 44 0.79 -8.41 -23.13
N TYR A 45 0.58 -9.24 -24.15
CA TYR A 45 0.76 -10.70 -24.05
C TYR A 45 2.22 -11.13 -23.87
N LYS A 46 3.17 -10.38 -24.44
CA LYS A 46 4.62 -10.65 -24.27
C LYS A 46 5.11 -10.36 -22.85
N ILE A 47 4.36 -9.60 -22.05
CA ILE A 47 4.75 -9.26 -20.68
C ILE A 47 4.48 -10.45 -19.77
N SER A 48 5.55 -11.09 -19.31
CA SER A 48 5.51 -12.12 -18.28
C SER A 48 5.57 -11.49 -16.89
N TYR A 49 4.63 -11.86 -16.02
CA TYR A 49 4.60 -11.40 -14.62
C TYR A 49 5.29 -12.43 -13.73
N ASN A 50 6.25 -11.97 -12.92
CA ASN A 50 6.80 -12.79 -11.86
C ASN A 50 5.82 -12.81 -10.67
N THR A 51 5.03 -13.88 -10.55
CA THR A 51 4.02 -14.07 -9.50
C THR A 51 4.61 -13.99 -8.09
N LYS A 52 5.83 -14.50 -7.88
CA LYS A 52 6.53 -14.42 -6.59
C LYS A 52 6.87 -12.97 -6.22
N LYS A 53 7.35 -12.18 -7.19
CA LYS A 53 7.64 -10.75 -7.00
C LYS A 53 6.36 -9.95 -6.73
N MET A 54 5.28 -10.23 -7.46
CA MET A 54 3.98 -9.58 -7.23
C MET A 54 3.45 -9.83 -5.82
N LYS A 55 3.40 -11.10 -5.38
CA LYS A 55 2.96 -11.45 -4.02
C LYS A 55 3.85 -10.82 -2.94
N LYS A 56 5.15 -10.68 -3.19
CA LYS A 56 6.06 -10.00 -2.27
C LYS A 56 5.72 -8.51 -2.14
N MET A 57 5.56 -7.81 -3.26
CA MET A 57 5.21 -6.38 -3.26
C MET A 57 3.85 -6.11 -2.61
N GLU A 58 2.88 -7.01 -2.79
CA GLU A 58 1.58 -6.94 -2.12
C GLU A 58 1.73 -7.01 -0.59
N LYS A 59 2.48 -8.00 -0.08
CA LYS A 59 2.75 -8.13 1.36
C LYS A 59 3.47 -6.91 1.91
N GLU A 60 4.49 -6.40 1.20
CA GLU A 60 5.23 -5.19 1.59
C GLU A 60 4.31 -3.96 1.66
N TYR A 61 3.43 -3.80 0.66
CA TYR A 61 2.46 -2.71 0.64
C TYR A 61 1.47 -2.78 1.81
N THR A 62 0.92 -3.97 2.12
CA THR A 62 0.02 -4.14 3.27
C THR A 62 0.71 -3.76 4.58
N VAL A 63 1.94 -4.24 4.80
CA VAL A 63 2.71 -3.90 6.02
C VAL A 63 2.96 -2.40 6.13
N MET A 64 3.30 -1.74 5.02
CA MET A 64 3.49 -0.29 4.99
C MET A 64 2.18 0.45 5.32
N LYS A 65 1.06 0.04 4.72
CA LYS A 65 -0.23 0.69 4.92
C LYS A 65 -0.75 0.55 6.35
N THR A 66 -0.55 -0.62 6.97
CA THR A 66 -0.89 -0.83 8.38
C THR A 66 -0.06 0.09 9.27
N LYS A 67 1.26 0.20 9.03
CA LYS A 67 2.12 1.13 9.79
C LYS A 67 1.68 2.59 9.64
N GLU A 68 1.38 3.04 8.42
CA GLU A 68 0.88 4.41 8.20
C GLU A 68 -0.44 4.67 8.94
N GLN A 69 -1.35 3.70 8.97
CA GLN A 69 -2.61 3.83 9.71
C GLN A 69 -2.38 3.91 11.21
N GLU A 70 -1.50 3.09 11.76
CA GLU A 70 -1.11 3.13 13.18
C GLU A 70 -0.49 4.47 13.56
N GLU A 71 0.46 4.96 12.76
CA GLU A 71 1.11 6.27 12.97
C GLU A 71 0.08 7.40 12.91
N MET A 72 -0.89 7.33 11.99
CA MET A 72 -1.97 8.31 11.90
C MET A 72 -2.91 8.26 13.12
N ILE A 73 -3.20 7.08 13.67
CA ILE A 73 -4.00 6.92 14.89
C ILE A 73 -3.24 7.48 16.09
N GLU A 74 -1.95 7.18 16.23
CA GLU A 74 -1.09 7.70 17.29
C GLU A 74 -1.01 9.24 17.24
N LEU A 75 -0.81 9.81 16.05
CA LEU A 75 -0.80 11.26 15.83
C LEU A 75 -2.13 11.91 16.20
N LYS A 76 -3.27 11.34 15.78
CA LYS A 76 -4.61 11.87 16.12
C LYS A 76 -4.89 11.79 17.61
N TYR A 77 -4.48 10.72 18.28
CA TYR A 77 -4.64 10.58 19.72
C TYR A 77 -3.74 11.58 20.47
N PHE A 78 -2.48 11.74 20.04
CA PHE A 78 -1.55 12.73 20.58
C PHE A 78 -2.10 14.16 20.41
N GLN A 79 -2.64 14.50 19.25
CA GLN A 79 -3.27 15.81 18.99
C GLN A 79 -4.56 16.04 19.78
N LYS A 80 -5.27 15.00 20.21
CA LYS A 80 -6.55 15.12 20.94
C LYS A 80 -6.39 15.10 22.45
N GLU A 81 -5.54 14.23 22.98
CA GLU A 81 -5.41 14.00 24.43
C GLU A 81 -4.25 14.76 25.07
N LEU A 82 -3.17 15.01 24.34
CA LEU A 82 -2.01 15.69 24.89
C LEU A 82 -2.24 17.20 25.14
N PRO A 83 -2.88 17.98 24.24
CA PRO A 83 -3.18 19.39 24.55
C PRO A 83 -4.26 19.53 25.63
N LEU A 84 -5.15 18.55 25.80
CA LEU A 84 -6.13 18.54 26.89
C LEU A 84 -5.48 18.37 28.27
N LYS A 85 -4.24 17.88 28.29
CA LYS A 85 -3.38 17.69 29.46
C LYS A 85 -2.17 18.62 29.44
N ALA A 86 -2.11 19.62 28.55
CA ALA A 86 -0.98 20.56 28.50
C ALA A 86 -0.87 21.42 29.77
N ASP A 87 -1.98 21.58 30.50
CA ASP A 87 -2.01 22.18 31.84
C ASP A 87 -1.67 21.17 32.96
N ALA A 88 -1.40 19.90 32.63
CA ALA A 88 -1.07 18.84 33.57
C ALA A 88 0.46 18.73 33.78
N ASP A 89 0.84 18.29 34.98
CA ASP A 89 2.22 18.03 35.37
C ASP A 89 2.94 17.13 34.32
N PRO A 90 4.22 17.42 33.96
CA PRO A 90 5.07 16.56 33.13
C PRO A 90 4.95 15.05 33.40
N ASP A 91 4.78 14.64 34.66
CA ASP A 91 4.65 13.22 35.01
C ASP A 91 3.33 12.60 34.50
N ALA A 92 2.23 13.36 34.49
CA ALA A 92 0.95 12.90 33.96
C ALA A 92 0.99 12.75 32.42
N LEU A 93 1.72 13.64 31.75
CA LEU A 93 1.98 13.55 30.31
C LEU A 93 2.83 12.32 29.98
N MET A 94 3.87 12.05 30.77
CA MET A 94 4.73 10.87 30.57
C MET A 94 3.98 9.56 30.82
N GLN A 95 3.13 9.49 31.84
CA GLN A 95 2.27 8.32 32.09
C GLN A 95 1.24 8.09 30.98
N ALA A 96 0.66 9.17 30.43
CA ALA A 96 -0.26 9.07 29.30
C ALA A 96 0.47 8.54 28.06
N ALA A 97 1.63 9.11 27.71
CA ALA A 97 2.47 8.65 26.60
C ALA A 97 2.87 7.17 26.75
N TYR A 98 3.24 6.73 27.96
CA TYR A 98 3.58 5.33 28.23
C TYR A 98 2.38 4.39 28.02
N LYS A 99 1.19 4.74 28.54
CA LYS A 99 -0.04 3.94 28.36
C LYS A 99 -0.43 3.83 26.88
N ILE A 100 -0.29 4.91 26.12
CA ILE A 100 -0.51 4.93 24.67
C ILE A 100 0.46 3.96 23.99
N SER A 101 1.77 4.13 24.21
CA SER A 101 2.81 3.28 23.61
C SER A 101 2.61 1.80 23.96
N TYR A 102 2.23 1.50 25.20
CA TYR A 102 1.95 0.14 25.66
C TYR A 102 0.74 -0.48 24.94
N ASN A 103 -0.37 0.26 24.84
CA ASN A 103 -1.57 -0.21 24.15
C ASN A 103 -1.30 -0.41 22.65
N THR A 104 -0.55 0.48 21.98
CA THR A 104 -0.15 0.26 20.58
C THR A 104 0.68 -1.01 20.44
N LYS A 105 1.69 -1.23 21.29
CA LYS A 105 2.52 -2.45 21.24
C LYS A 105 1.68 -3.71 21.43
N LYS A 106 0.69 -3.67 22.32
CA LYS A 106 -0.25 -4.78 22.54
C LYS A 106 -1.15 -5.03 21.33
N MET A 107 -1.71 -3.99 20.72
CA MET A 107 -2.53 -4.09 19.50
C MET A 107 -1.73 -4.68 18.34
N LYS A 108 -0.50 -4.17 18.10
CA LYS A 108 0.45 -4.68 17.09
C LYS A 108 0.73 -6.17 17.23
N LYS A 109 0.77 -6.67 18.46
CA LYS A 109 0.99 -8.10 18.74
C LYS A 109 -0.25 -8.93 18.34
N MET A 110 -1.44 -8.49 18.74
CA MET A 110 -2.68 -9.19 18.40
C MET A 110 -2.97 -9.20 16.90
N GLU A 111 -2.71 -8.09 16.19
CA GLU A 111 -2.91 -8.04 14.73
C GLU A 111 -1.98 -9.01 13.97
N LYS A 112 -0.72 -9.13 14.42
CA LYS A 112 0.20 -10.14 13.89
C LYS A 112 -0.34 -11.55 14.12
N GLU A 113 -0.77 -11.85 15.34
CA GLU A 113 -1.35 -13.16 15.68
C GLU A 113 -2.59 -13.48 14.83
N TYR A 114 -3.50 -12.51 14.65
CA TYR A 114 -4.67 -12.66 13.79
C TYR A 114 -4.32 -12.89 12.31
N THR A 115 -3.31 -12.19 11.79
CA THR A 115 -2.85 -12.36 10.40
C THR A 115 -2.24 -13.75 10.18
N VAL A 116 -1.48 -14.26 11.15
CA VAL A 116 -0.94 -15.63 11.09
C VAL A 116 -2.07 -16.66 11.11
N MET A 117 -3.05 -16.52 12.01
CA MET A 117 -4.22 -17.41 12.08
C MET A 117 -4.97 -17.44 10.75
N LYS A 118 -5.27 -16.27 10.18
CA LYS A 118 -6.00 -16.15 8.91
C LYS A 118 -5.25 -16.75 7.72
N ASN A 119 -3.93 -16.58 7.65
CA ASN A 119 -3.12 -17.20 6.60
C ASN A 119 -3.11 -18.72 6.72
N LYS A 120 -3.05 -19.24 7.96
CA LYS A 120 -3.10 -20.69 8.23
C LYS A 120 -4.45 -21.29 7.83
N GLU A 121 -5.55 -20.63 8.16
CA GLU A 121 -6.91 -21.04 7.72
C GLU A 121 -7.05 -21.06 6.19
N GLN A 122 -6.43 -20.09 5.50
CA GLN A 122 -6.42 -20.07 4.03
C GLN A 122 -5.59 -21.23 3.45
N GLU A 123 -4.47 -21.58 4.06
CA GLU A 123 -3.64 -22.74 3.65
C GLU A 123 -4.41 -24.05 3.84
N GLU A 124 -5.04 -24.26 5.00
CA GLU A 124 -5.86 -25.45 5.28
C GLU A 124 -7.04 -25.58 4.29
N MET A 125 -7.72 -24.47 3.98
CA MET A 125 -8.80 -24.47 2.97
C MET A 125 -8.33 -24.73 1.54
N ILE A 126 -7.08 -24.39 1.20
CA ILE A 126 -6.49 -24.72 -0.10
C ILE A 126 -6.15 -26.21 -0.16
N GLU A 127 -5.55 -26.77 0.89
CA GLU A 127 -5.23 -28.21 0.96
C GLU A 127 -6.49 -29.08 0.82
N LEU A 128 -7.58 -28.71 1.50
CA LEU A 128 -8.87 -29.40 1.41
C LEU A 128 -9.53 -29.36 0.03
N LYS A 129 -9.17 -28.39 -0.83
CA LYS A 129 -9.71 -28.27 -2.20
C LYS A 129 -8.88 -29.01 -3.26
N VAL A 130 -7.70 -29.52 -2.89
CA VAL A 130 -6.77 -30.22 -3.79
C VAL A 130 -6.88 -31.74 -3.66
N ILE A 131 -7.63 -32.24 -2.66
CA ILE A 131 -8.01 -33.65 -2.46
C ILE A 131 -9.39 -33.91 -3.07
#